data_AF-A0A2H0MKQ2-F1
#
_entry.id   AF-A0A2H0MKQ2-F1
#
_cell.length_a   1.000
_cell.length_b   1.000
_cell.length_c   1.000
_cell.angle_alpha   90.00
_cell.angle_beta   90.00
_cell.angle_gamma   90.00
#
_symmetry.space_group_name_H-M   'P 1'
#
loop_
_entity.id
_entity.type
_entity.pdbx_description
1 polymer ?
#
loop_
_entity_poly.entity_id
_entity_poly.type
_entity_poly.pdbx_seq_one_letter_code
_entity_poly.pdbx_strand_id
1 'polypeptide(L)'
;MRDLWMVFLSVFLAELGDKTQVATLLFATDGNLHKWGVFAASAGALALSCLLMVVFGSQIAQFISPERIKILAGLGFIAIGIWTLVK
;
A
#
# COMPACT_ATOMS: atom_id res chain seq x y z
N MET A 1 5.90 -10.74 18.23
CA MET A 1 4.45 -10.63 17.98
C MET A 1 3.93 -9.20 18.07
N ARG A 2 4.33 -8.39 19.06
CA ARG A 2 3.92 -6.96 19.16
C ARG A 2 4.24 -6.16 17.88
N ASP A 3 5.40 -6.40 17.27
CA ASP A 3 5.83 -5.67 16.07
C ASP A 3 5.00 -6.01 14.82
N LEU A 4 4.51 -7.25 14.71
CA LEU A 4 3.62 -7.67 13.61
C LEU A 4 2.25 -6.98 13.70
N TRP A 5 1.74 -6.78 14.91
CA TRP A 5 0.51 -6.01 15.12
C TRP A 5 0.67 -4.54 14.75
N MET A 6 1.82 -3.94 15.03
CA MET A 6 2.12 -2.58 14.60
C MET A 6 2.16 -2.47 13.07
N VAL A 7 2.80 -3.42 12.39
CA VAL A 7 2.82 -3.47 10.92
C VAL A 7 1.41 -3.60 10.37
N PHE A 8 0.62 -4.56 10.87
CA PHE A 8 -0.76 -4.76 10.44
C PHE A 8 -1.60 -3.50 10.63
N LEU A 9 -1.61 -2.91 11.84
CA LEU A 9 -2.40 -1.73 12.13
C LEU A 9 -1.95 -0.52 11.30
N SER A 10 -0.65 -0.34 11.10
CA SER A 10 -0.14 0.79 10.30
C SER A 10 -0.58 0.68 8.85
N VAL A 11 -0.44 -0.50 8.23
CA VAL A 11 -0.86 -0.74 6.84
C VAL A 11 -2.38 -0.68 6.74
N PHE A 12 -3.10 -1.34 7.65
CA PHE A 12 -4.56 -1.37 7.65
C PHE A 12 -5.15 0.05 7.73
N LEU A 13 -4.66 0.87 8.66
CA LEU A 13 -5.13 2.25 8.81
C LEU A 13 -4.68 3.15 7.65
N ALA A 14 -3.49 2.95 7.08
CA ALA A 14 -3.01 3.73 5.95
C ALA A 14 -3.79 3.45 4.66
N GLU A 15 -4.20 2.21 4.44
CA GLU A 15 -4.98 1.81 3.26
C GLU A 15 -6.48 2.11 3.43
N LEU A 16 -6.99 2.28 4.66
CA LEU A 16 -8.40 2.49 4.93
C LEU A 16 -8.91 3.81 4.31
N GLY A 17 -9.80 3.69 3.33
CA GLY A 17 -10.35 4.85 2.61
C GLY A 17 -9.48 5.36 1.46
N ASP A 18 -8.43 4.62 1.06
CA ASP A 18 -7.71 4.92 -0.17
C ASP A 18 -8.60 4.75 -1.42
N LYS A 19 -8.20 5.39 -2.52
CA LYS A 19 -8.83 5.31 -3.85
C LYS A 19 -9.06 3.85 -4.29
N THR A 20 -8.14 2.94 -3.97
CA THR A 20 -8.28 1.51 -4.27
C THR A 20 -9.47 0.86 -3.55
N GLN A 21 -9.74 1.25 -2.29
CA GLN A 21 -10.89 0.75 -1.53
C GLN A 21 -12.21 1.35 -2.02
N VAL A 22 -12.22 2.64 -2.40
CA VAL A 22 -13.39 3.27 -3.05
C VAL A 22 -13.72 2.56 -4.37
N ALA A 23 -12.71 2.27 -5.20
CA ALA A 23 -12.90 1.49 -6.43
C ALA A 23 -13.45 0.08 -6.14
N THR A 24 -12.93 -0.58 -5.10
CA THR A 24 -13.42 -1.90 -4.67
C THR A 24 -14.88 -1.85 -4.25
N LEU A 25 -15.31 -0.80 -3.53
CA LEU A 25 -16.70 -0.57 -3.16
C LEU A 25 -17.58 -0.43 -4.41
N LEU A 26 -17.15 0.37 -5.39
CA LEU A 26 -17.88 0.54 -6.64
C LEU A 26 -18.05 -0.78 -7.39
N PHE A 27 -16.99 -1.58 -7.51
CA PHE A 27 -17.07 -2.92 -8.12
C PHE A 27 -17.97 -3.88 -7.32
N ALA A 28 -17.98 -3.78 -5.99
CA ALA A 28 -18.84 -4.62 -5.15
C ALA A 28 -20.33 -4.25 -5.27
N THR A 29 -20.64 -3.02 -5.70
CA THR A 29 -22.01 -2.56 -5.97
C THR A 29 -22.48 -2.83 -7.41
N ASP A 30 -21.58 -3.24 -8.30
CA ASP A 30 -21.94 -3.62 -9.68
C ASP A 30 -22.73 -4.94 -9.67
N GLY A 31 -23.96 -4.90 -10.22
CA GLY A 31 -24.86 -6.06 -10.27
C GLY A 31 -24.37 -7.21 -11.15
N ASN A 32 -23.37 -7.00 -12.00
CA ASN A 32 -22.80 -8.03 -12.88
C ASN A 32 -21.65 -8.80 -12.22
N LEU A 33 -21.08 -8.30 -11.13
CA LEU A 33 -19.90 -8.87 -10.49
C LEU A 33 -20.27 -9.66 -9.22
N HIS A 34 -19.65 -10.82 -9.05
CA HIS A 34 -19.83 -11.63 -7.85
C HIS A 34 -19.04 -11.02 -6.68
N LYS A 35 -19.72 -10.67 -5.58
CA LYS A 35 -19.15 -9.97 -4.41
C LYS A 35 -17.89 -10.65 -3.85
N TRP A 36 -17.89 -11.98 -3.77
CA TRP A 36 -16.73 -12.75 -3.32
C TRP A 36 -15.56 -12.74 -4.31
N GLY A 37 -15.86 -12.65 -5.62
CA GLY A 37 -14.86 -12.47 -6.66
C GLY A 37 -14.19 -11.10 -6.58
N VAL A 38 -14.98 -10.04 -6.33
CA VAL A 38 -14.47 -8.68 -6.11
C VAL A 38 -13.55 -8.65 -4.89
N PHE A 39 -13.97 -9.25 -3.76
CA PHE A 39 -13.15 -9.35 -2.55
C PHE A 39 -11.84 -10.11 -2.81
N ALA A 40 -11.90 -11.28 -3.44
CA ALA A 40 -10.71 -12.08 -3.71
C ALA A 40 -9.73 -11.35 -4.64
N ALA A 41 -10.24 -10.66 -5.67
CA ALA A 41 -9.43 -9.90 -6.61
C ALA A 41 -8.76 -8.69 -5.94
N SER A 42 -9.50 -7.88 -5.18
CA SER A 42 -8.96 -6.69 -4.51
C SER A 42 -8.00 -7.06 -3.37
N ALA A 43 -8.37 -8.02 -2.53
CA ALA A 43 -7.50 -8.52 -1.47
C ALA A 43 -6.24 -9.19 -2.04
N GLY A 44 -6.39 -9.95 -3.14
CA GLY A 44 -5.26 -10.57 -3.85
C GLY A 44 -4.31 -9.53 -4.44
N ALA A 45 -4.83 -8.45 -5.03
CA ALA A 45 -4.02 -7.34 -5.54
C ALA A 45 -3.24 -6.65 -4.42
N LEU A 46 -3.88 -6.37 -3.28
CA LEU A 46 -3.22 -5.78 -2.10
C LEU A 46 -2.13 -6.72 -1.56
N ALA A 47 -2.45 -7.99 -1.36
CA ALA A 47 -1.51 -8.99 -0.86
C ALA A 47 -0.30 -9.15 -1.78
N LEU A 48 -0.52 -9.20 -3.10
CA LEU A 48 0.55 -9.29 -4.10
C LEU A 48 1.42 -8.02 -4.11
N SER A 49 0.82 -6.84 -4.01
CA SER A 49 1.55 -5.58 -3.89
C SER A 49 2.45 -5.57 -2.65
N CYS A 50 1.92 -5.96 -1.48
CA CYS A 50 2.70 -6.11 -0.26
C CYS A 50 3.83 -7.13 -0.42
N LEU A 51 3.55 -8.28 -1.04
CA LEU A 51 4.55 -9.31 -1.31
C LEU A 51 5.72 -8.75 -2.14
N LEU A 52 5.40 -8.05 -3.23
CA LEU A 52 6.42 -7.42 -4.07
C LEU A 52 7.24 -6.41 -3.27
N MET A 53 6.61 -5.55 -2.47
CA MET A 53 7.33 -4.58 -1.64
C MET A 53 8.22 -5.23 -0.60
N VAL A 54 7.80 -6.34 0.02
CA VAL A 54 8.65 -7.07 0.97
C VAL A 54 9.85 -7.69 0.26
N VAL A 55 9.64 -8.33 -0.90
CA VAL A 55 10.74 -8.93 -1.69
C VAL A 55 11.73 -7.86 -2.13
N PHE A 56 11.27 -6.82 -2.83
CA PHE A 56 12.15 -5.75 -3.31
C PHE A 56 12.79 -4.96 -2.17
N GLY A 57 12.02 -4.62 -1.13
CA GLY A 57 12.52 -3.90 0.03
C GLY A 57 13.63 -4.67 0.76
N SER A 58 13.46 -5.98 0.92
CA SER A 58 14.48 -6.84 1.52
C SER A 58 15.77 -6.93 0.69
N GLN A 59 15.65 -6.91 -0.64
CA GLN A 59 16.80 -6.90 -1.55
C GLN A 59 17.53 -5.55 -1.51
N ILE A 60 16.79 -4.44 -1.57
CA ILE A 60 17.36 -3.09 -1.53
C ILE A 60 18.10 -2.85 -0.20
N ALA A 61 17.57 -3.35 0.90
CA ALA A 61 18.19 -3.23 2.23
C ALA A 61 19.58 -3.90 2.33
N GLN A 62 19.93 -4.80 1.40
CA GLN A 62 21.27 -5.39 1.32
C GLN A 62 22.31 -4.43 0.74
N PHE A 63 21.87 -3.46 -0.07
CA PHE A 63 22.73 -2.50 -0.75
C PHE A 63 22.69 -1.10 -0.10
N ILE A 64 21.57 -0.75 0.53
CA ILE A 64 21.33 0.58 1.09
C ILE A 64 20.97 0.46 2.58
N SER A 65 21.67 1.22 3.43
CA SER A 65 21.36 1.27 4.87
C SER A 65 19.91 1.69 5.11
N PRO A 66 19.17 1.10 6.08
CA PRO A 66 17.77 1.45 6.37
C PRO A 66 17.53 2.93 6.65
N GLU A 67 18.50 3.64 7.23
CA GLU A 67 18.42 5.08 7.50
C GLU A 67 18.30 5.90 6.21
N ARG A 68 19.14 5.59 5.21
CA ARG A 68 19.07 6.23 3.90
C ARG A 68 17.74 5.96 3.21
N ILE A 69 17.22 4.73 3.29
CA ILE A 69 15.91 4.38 2.72
C ILE A 69 14.80 5.24 3.33
N LYS A 70 14.80 5.42 4.65
CA LYS A 70 13.82 6.28 5.35
C LYS A 70 13.91 7.74 4.89
N ILE A 71 15.12 8.29 4.80
CA ILE A 71 15.33 9.68 4.35
C ILE A 71 14.87 9.85 2.90
N LEU A 72 15.25 8.93 2.00
CA LEU A 72 14.85 8.93 0.60
C LEU A 72 13.32 8.85 0.44
N ALA A 73 12.67 7.96 1.19
CA ALA A 73 11.20 7.85 1.18
C ALA A 73 10.53 9.15 1.67
N GLY A 74 11.01 9.74 2.77
CA GLY A 74 10.50 11.00 3.30
C GLY A 74 10.67 12.17 2.33
N LEU A 75 11.85 12.31 1.71
CA LEU A 75 12.10 13.33 0.69
C LEU A 75 11.20 13.14 -0.54
N GLY A 76 11.00 11.88 -0.96
CA GLY A 76 10.09 11.55 -2.06
C GLY A 76 8.65 11.98 -1.75
N PHE A 77 8.15 11.69 -0.55
CA PHE A 77 6.81 12.13 -0.11
C PHE A 77 6.67 13.66 -0.11
N ILE A 78 7.68 14.39 0.41
CA ILE A 78 7.67 15.86 0.39
C ILE A 78 7.67 16.39 -1.04
N ALA A 79 8.51 15.82 -1.92
CA ALA A 79 8.58 16.24 -3.32
C ALA A 79 7.25 16.03 -4.05
N ILE A 80 6.60 14.87 -3.86
CA ILE A 80 5.27 14.59 -4.41
C ILE A 80 4.21 15.55 -3.83
N GLY A 81 4.28 15.82 -2.52
CA GLY A 81 3.38 16.77 -1.85
C GLY A 81 3.50 18.19 -2.41
N ILE A 82 4.72 18.70 -2.56
CA ILE A 82 4.98 20.01 -3.17
C ILE A 82 4.47 20.03 -4.62
N TRP A 83 4.75 18.99 -5.39
CA TRP A 83 4.29 18.92 -6.78
C TRP A 83 2.77 18.95 -6.89
N THR A 84 2.07 18.23 -6.01
CA THR A 84 0.60 18.20 -5.94
C THR A 84 -0.01 19.52 -5.47
N LEU A 85 0.71 20.34 -4.69
CA LEU A 85 0.22 21.65 -4.25
C LEU A 85 0.44 22.75 -5.29
N VAL A 86 1.55 22.67 -6.05
CA VAL A 86 1.91 23.70 -7.04
C VAL A 86 1.18 23.52 -8.37
N LYS A 87 0.73 22.30 -8.66
CA LYS A 87 0.06 21.94 -9.91
C LYS A 87 -1.39 21.55 -9.67
#